data_AF-A0A6B3URV0-F1
#
_entry.id   AF-A0A6B3URV0-F1
#
_cell.length_a   1.000
_cell.length_b   1.000
_cell.length_c   1.000
_cell.angle_alpha   90.00
_cell.angle_beta   90.00
_cell.angle_gamma   90.00
#
_symmetry.space_group_name_H-M   'P 1'
#
loop_
_entity.id
_entity.type
_entity.pdbx_description
1 polymer ?
#
loop_
_entity_poly.entity_id
_entity_poly.type
_entity_poly.pdbx_seq_one_letter_code
_entity_poly.pdbx_strand_id
1 'polypeptide(L)'
;LLISARALHGAGRHAEAERAYRDAAARTPGLEGIARHAAFLAEMGRKDEARELLADLDKRAAKARAHFRKEAKVWRDFAAAKVAA
;
A
#
# COMPACT_ATOMS: atom_id res chain seq x y z
N LEU A 1 -3.53 12.39 5.08
CA LEU A 1 -2.49 11.40 5.47
C LEU A 1 -1.80 10.80 4.25
N LEU A 2 -2.54 10.14 3.34
CA LEU A 2 -1.93 9.51 2.17
C LEU A 2 -1.19 10.47 1.23
N ILE A 3 -1.76 11.65 0.94
CA ILE A 3 -1.10 12.68 0.11
C ILE A 3 0.21 13.13 0.75
N SER A 4 0.20 13.35 2.07
CA SER A 4 1.40 13.72 2.83
C SER A 4 2.47 12.63 2.80
N ALA A 5 2.09 11.35 2.92
CA ALA A 5 3.02 10.22 2.81
C ALA A 5 3.73 10.20 1.44
N ARG A 6 2.98 10.43 0.37
CA ARG A 6 3.52 10.51 -1.00
C ARG A 6 4.43 11.72 -1.20
N ALA A 7 4.08 12.86 -0.62
CA ALA A 7 4.92 14.06 -0.68
C ALA A 7 6.24 13.86 0.07
N LEU A 8 6.20 13.28 1.27
CA LEU A 8 7.40 12.94 2.05
C LEU A 8 8.28 11.93 1.31
N HIS A 9 7.65 10.95 0.66
CA HIS A 9 8.36 9.97 -0.18
C HIS A 9 9.10 10.64 -1.34
N GLY A 10 8.41 11.48 -2.13
CA GLY A 10 9.03 12.20 -3.25
C GLY A 10 10.12 13.19 -2.81
N ALA A 11 10.08 13.64 -1.56
CA ALA A 11 11.11 14.49 -0.96
C ALA A 11 12.28 13.70 -0.32
N GLY A 12 12.31 12.37 -0.45
CA GLY A 12 13.36 11.51 0.13
C GLY A 12 13.31 11.38 1.65
N ARG A 13 12.25 11.86 2.32
CA ARG A 13 12.07 11.79 3.78
C ARG A 13 11.51 10.43 4.18
N HIS A 14 12.25 9.35 3.90
CA HIS A 14 11.75 7.97 3.95
C HIS A 14 11.18 7.55 5.32
N ALA A 15 11.82 7.89 6.44
CA ALA A 15 11.33 7.53 7.77
C ALA A 15 9.96 8.18 8.10
N GLU A 16 9.76 9.42 7.67
CA GLU A 16 8.50 10.13 7.88
C GLU A 16 7.43 9.69 6.89
N ALA A 17 7.84 9.38 5.65
CA ALA A 17 6.98 8.78 4.65
C ALA A 17 6.42 7.44 5.14
N GLU A 18 7.26 6.57 5.72
CA GLU A 18 6.83 5.29 6.27
C GLU A 18 5.83 5.44 7.42
N ARG A 19 6.09 6.35 8.37
CA ARG A 19 5.12 6.67 9.44
C ARG A 19 3.78 7.11 8.83
N ALA A 20 3.81 8.02 7.86
CA ALA A 20 2.61 8.52 7.21
C ALA A 20 1.90 7.44 6.38
N TYR A 21 2.62 6.50 5.77
CA TYR A 21 2.04 5.35 5.06
C TYR A 21 1.38 4.37 6.02
N ARG A 22 1.99 4.07 7.17
CA ARG A 22 1.37 3.26 8.23
C ARG A 22 0.08 3.89 8.75
N ASP A 23 0.11 5.19 9.03
CA ASP A 23 -1.07 5.93 9.48
C ASP A 23 -2.17 5.95 8.41
N ALA A 24 -1.80 6.13 7.14
CA ALA A 24 -2.74 6.09 6.03
C ALA A 24 -3.34 4.69 5.83
N ALA A 25 -2.54 3.63 5.91
CA ALA A 25 -3.02 2.25 5.84
C ALA A 25 -4.05 1.90 6.93
N ALA A 26 -3.90 2.47 8.13
CA ALA A 26 -4.83 2.25 9.24
C ALA A 26 -6.11 3.10 9.16
N ARG A 27 -6.05 4.30 8.56
CA ARG A 27 -7.12 5.31 8.65
C ARG A 27 -7.84 5.60 7.34
N THR A 28 -7.24 5.27 6.19
CA THR A 28 -7.86 5.49 4.89
C THR A 28 -8.78 4.31 4.56
N PRO A 29 -10.09 4.56 4.31
CA PRO A 29 -10.99 3.52 3.81
C PRO A 29 -10.50 2.93 2.49
N GLY A 30 -10.77 1.64 2.28
CA GLY A 30 -10.34 0.93 1.08
C GLY A 30 -8.92 0.35 1.20
N LEU A 31 -8.31 0.04 0.05
CA LEU A 31 -7.03 -0.67 -0.01
C LEU A 31 -5.87 0.21 -0.47
N GLU A 32 -6.13 1.44 -0.90
CA GLU A 32 -5.11 2.34 -1.46
C GLU A 32 -3.96 2.59 -0.48
N GLY A 33 -4.26 2.87 0.79
CA GLY A 33 -3.26 3.17 1.80
C GLY A 33 -2.27 2.02 2.00
N ILE A 34 -2.78 0.79 2.12
CA ILE A 34 -1.96 -0.42 2.28
C ILE A 34 -1.17 -0.71 1.00
N ALA A 35 -1.80 -0.57 -0.17
CA ALA A 35 -1.15 -0.81 -1.46
C ALA A 35 0.02 0.13 -1.72
N ARG A 36 -0.13 1.42 -1.39
CA ARG A 36 0.97 2.39 -1.52
C ARG A 36 2.06 2.20 -0.49
N HIS A 37 1.73 1.72 0.71
CA HIS A 37 2.73 1.34 1.70
C HIS A 37 3.56 0.14 1.23
N ALA A 38 2.93 -0.90 0.70
CA ALA A 38 3.62 -2.05 0.11
C ALA A 38 4.58 -1.63 -1.02
N ALA A 39 4.12 -0.74 -1.92
CA ALA A 39 4.95 -0.20 -2.98
C ALA A 39 6.17 0.58 -2.46
N PHE A 40 5.98 1.40 -1.41
CA PHE A 40 7.08 2.11 -0.76
C PHE A 40 8.12 1.15 -0.18
N LEU A 41 7.68 0.11 0.56
CA LEU A 41 8.61 -0.87 1.13
C LEU A 41 9.40 -1.62 0.06
N ALA A 42 8.75 -1.99 -1.06
CA ALA A 42 9.42 -2.62 -2.18
C ALA A 42 10.51 -1.71 -2.80
N GLU A 43 10.21 -0.42 -2.98
CA GLU A 43 11.15 0.58 -3.49
C GLU A 43 12.36 0.78 -2.57
N MET A 44 12.15 0.69 -1.24
CA MET A 44 13.23 0.72 -0.25
C MET A 44 14.01 -0.60 -0.12
N GLY A 45 13.73 -1.61 -0.95
CA GLY A 45 14.39 -2.92 -0.92
C GLY A 45 13.89 -3.86 0.20
N ARG A 46 12.91 -3.44 1.00
CA ARG A 46 12.29 -4.22 2.09
C ARG A 46 11.24 -5.17 1.55
N LYS A 47 11.67 -6.08 0.67
CA LYS A 47 10.78 -6.94 -0.13
C LYS A 47 9.96 -7.91 0.71
N ASP A 48 10.48 -8.40 1.83
CA ASP A 48 9.75 -9.35 2.69
C ASP A 48 8.53 -8.68 3.33
N GLU A 49 8.71 -7.51 3.95
CA GLU A 49 7.61 -6.73 4.53
C GLU A 49 6.61 -6.25 3.46
N ALA A 50 7.10 -5.93 2.26
CA ALA A 50 6.24 -5.59 1.13
C ALA A 50 5.36 -6.77 0.70
N ARG A 51 5.88 -8.01 0.72
CA ARG A 51 5.11 -9.24 0.45
C ARG A 51 4.09 -9.53 1.55
N GLU A 52 4.41 -9.26 2.80
CA GLU A 52 3.44 -9.40 3.90
C GLU A 52 2.24 -8.48 3.72
N LEU A 53 2.46 -7.21 3.37
CA LEU A 53 1.38 -6.27 3.07
C LEU A 53 0.59 -6.68 1.81
N LEU A 54 1.25 -7.23 0.79
CA LEU A 54 0.56 -7.79 -0.38
C LEU A 54 -0.34 -8.97 0.01
N ALA A 55 0.11 -9.85 0.90
CA ALA A 55 -0.70 -10.97 1.38
C ALA A 55 -1.92 -10.48 2.20
N ASP A 56 -1.79 -9.39 2.96
CA ASP A 56 -2.95 -8.76 3.62
C ASP A 56 -3.93 -8.15 2.60
N LEU A 57 -3.41 -7.47 1.57
CA LEU A 57 -4.21 -6.94 0.46
C LEU A 57 -5.00 -8.04 -0.26
N ASP A 58 -4.37 -9.18 -0.55
CA ASP A 58 -5.02 -10.33 -1.18
C ASP A 58 -6.20 -10.83 -0.35
N LYS A 59 -6.01 -10.99 0.97
CA LYS A 59 -7.06 -11.41 1.90
C LYS A 59 -8.22 -10.42 1.95
N ARG A 60 -7.93 -9.11 1.96
CA ARG A 60 -8.97 -8.07 2.01
C ARG A 60 -9.71 -7.94 0.69
N ALA A 61 -9.00 -8.04 -0.44
CA ALA A 61 -9.59 -7.99 -1.77
C ALA A 61 -10.52 -9.20 -2.01
N ALA A 62 -10.13 -10.40 -1.56
CA ALA A 62 -10.98 -11.59 -1.64
C ALA A 62 -12.31 -11.44 -0.86
N LYS A 63 -12.30 -10.66 0.24
CA LYS A 63 -13.47 -10.39 1.08
C LYS A 63 -14.23 -9.11 0.68
N ALA A 64 -13.79 -8.41 -0.37
CA ALA A 64 -14.41 -7.15 -0.77
C ALA A 64 -15.86 -7.37 -1.24
N ARG A 65 -16.77 -6.51 -0.76
CA ARG A 65 -18.16 -6.50 -1.18
C ARG A 65 -18.27 -6.18 -2.67
N ALA A 66 -19.34 -6.64 -3.32
CA ALA A 66 -19.47 -6.60 -4.78
C ALA A 66 -19.17 -5.23 -5.42
N HIS A 67 -19.62 -4.15 -4.78
CA HIS A 67 -19.41 -2.78 -5.23
C HIS A 67 -17.93 -2.33 -5.17
N PHE A 68 -17.14 -2.84 -4.22
CA PHE A 68 -15.73 -2.50 -4.07
C PHE A 68 -14.76 -3.50 -4.71
N ARG A 69 -15.24 -4.63 -5.26
CA ARG A 69 -14.35 -5.66 -5.83
C ARG A 69 -13.44 -5.14 -6.95
N LYS A 70 -13.98 -4.28 -7.83
CA LYS A 70 -13.20 -3.69 -8.93
C LYS A 70 -12.06 -2.82 -8.39
N GLU A 71 -12.38 -1.94 -7.45
CA GLU A 71 -11.39 -1.07 -6.82
C GLU A 71 -10.36 -1.87 -6.00
N ALA A 72 -10.81 -2.87 -5.25
CA ALA A 72 -9.93 -3.75 -4.48
C ALA A 72 -8.94 -4.49 -5.39
N LYS A 73 -9.39 -4.97 -6.56
CA LYS A 73 -8.53 -5.60 -7.55
C LYS A 73 -7.48 -4.62 -8.09
N VAL A 74 -7.86 -3.39 -8.41
CA VAL A 74 -6.94 -2.35 -8.90
C VAL A 74 -5.79 -2.12 -7.93
N TRP A 75 -6.11 -1.92 -6.64
CA TRP A 75 -5.08 -1.64 -5.63
C TRP A 75 -4.21 -2.87 -5.31
N ARG A 76 -4.80 -4.05 -5.31
CA ARG A 76 -4.06 -5.31 -5.15
C ARG A 76 -3.08 -5.52 -6.30
N ASP A 77 -3.52 -5.35 -7.54
CA ASP A 77 -2.66 -5.57 -8.72
C ASP A 77 -1.56 -4.50 -8.80
N PHE A 78 -1.87 -3.25 -8.44
CA PHE A 78 -0.87 -2.19 -8.29
C PHE A 78 0.24 -2.59 -7.31
N ALA A 79 -0.13 -3.06 -6.12
CA ALA A 79 0.85 -3.50 -5.12
C ALA A 79 1.66 -4.71 -5.62
N ALA A 80 1.00 -5.69 -6.22
CA ALA A 80 1.65 -6.88 -6.78
C ALA A 80 2.72 -6.51 -7.82
N ALA A 81 2.40 -5.59 -8.74
CA ALA A 81 3.34 -5.12 -9.75
C ALA A 81 4.58 -4.44 -9.14
N LYS A 82 4.40 -3.71 -8.02
CA LYS A 82 5.50 -3.03 -7.33
C LYS A 82 6.38 -3.96 -6.49
N VAL A 83 5.77 -4.97 -5.87
CA VAL A 83 6.49 -5.97 -5.06
C VAL A 83 7.27 -6.96 -5.93
N ALA A 84 6.80 -7.22 -7.15
CA ALA A 84 7.46 -8.11 -8.10
C ALA A 84 8.63 -7.47 -8.87
N ALA A 85 8.73 -6.13 -8.88
CA ALA A 85 9.85 -5.39 -9.47
C ALA A 85 11.14 -5.53 -8.63
#